data_AF-A0A348PS39-F1
#
_entry.id   AF-A0A348PS39-F1
#
_cell.length_a   1.000
_cell.length_b   1.000
_cell.length_c   1.000
_cell.angle_alpha   90.00
_cell.angle_beta   90.00
_cell.angle_gamma   90.00
#
_symmetry.space_group_name_H-M   'P 1'
#
loop_
_entity.id
_entity.type
_entity.pdbx_description
1 polymer ?
#
loop_
_entity_poly.entity_id
_entity_poly.type
_entity_poly.pdbx_seq_one_letter_code
_entity_poly.pdbx_strand_id
1 'polypeptide(L)'
;GTPPNLSFVRIFEIIYPNAPEIAFGQWVVFALPLSFIMLGIVLVVLHVLFPANKELEVLDKSFFKKNYHELGPISVNEIRVLWLFVTLVVLWVFRKPIMIGDFVLPGWSQLFETPSFINDGTIAIFIAFLLFIVPSSEKGNSEGLITWPIITKIPWGIVLLFGGGFALAKGFIDSGLAAFIGEQLVGAGALSEMGLIFSVTGLMTFLTELTSNLATAEMMLPIAAGLANEIQINPLLLMLPMTLAASMAFMFPVATAPNAIVFGSGKLAIKDMVVAGFIINLLAIIFIVMITYFWGTEMFSIESGVVPEWAKTL
;
A
#
# COMPACT_ATOMS: atom_id res chain seq x y z
N GLY A 1 -0.56 1.08 6.28
CA GLY A 1 0.36 1.01 5.13
C GLY A 1 0.94 -0.39 5.04
N THR A 2 1.40 -0.80 3.86
CA THR A 2 2.00 -2.12 3.61
C THR A 2 3.30 -1.94 2.81
N PRO A 3 4.35 -2.76 3.05
CA PRO A 3 5.64 -2.59 2.40
C PRO A 3 5.63 -2.54 0.85
N PRO A 4 4.80 -3.32 0.12
CA PRO A 4 4.69 -3.22 -1.34
C PRO A 4 4.43 -1.81 -1.87
N ASN A 5 3.62 -1.00 -1.17
CA ASN A 5 3.30 0.37 -1.61
C ASN A 5 4.54 1.26 -1.63
N LEU A 6 5.39 1.16 -0.60
CA LEU A 6 6.65 1.91 -0.54
C LEU A 6 7.64 1.41 -1.59
N SER A 7 7.69 0.08 -1.77
CA SER A 7 8.55 -0.53 -2.77
C SER A 7 8.19 -0.07 -4.18
N PHE A 8 6.90 -0.01 -4.50
CA PHE A 8 6.41 0.53 -5.77
C PHE A 8 6.88 1.95 -6.03
N VAL A 9 6.63 2.89 -5.11
CA VAL A 9 7.01 4.31 -5.31
C VAL A 9 8.50 4.41 -5.62
N ARG A 10 9.33 3.69 -4.88
CA ARG A 10 10.78 3.76 -5.06
C ARG A 10 11.28 3.03 -6.31
N ILE A 11 10.75 1.86 -6.64
CA ILE A 11 11.10 1.13 -7.87
C ILE A 11 10.67 1.95 -9.09
N PHE A 12 9.49 2.56 -9.06
CA PHE A 12 9.01 3.44 -10.11
C PHE A 12 9.97 4.63 -10.32
N GLU A 13 10.42 5.30 -9.26
CA GLU A 13 11.43 6.37 -9.35
C GLU A 13 12.78 5.90 -9.90
N ILE A 14 13.21 4.69 -9.55
CA ILE A 14 14.48 4.11 -10.02
C ILE A 14 14.42 3.82 -11.53
N ILE A 15 13.31 3.27 -11.99
CA ILE A 15 13.12 2.88 -13.40
C ILE A 15 12.79 4.12 -14.25
N TYR A 16 11.94 5.02 -13.75
CA TYR A 16 11.47 6.21 -14.46
C TYR A 16 11.82 7.49 -13.68
N PRO A 17 13.09 7.91 -13.66
CA PRO A 17 13.55 9.05 -12.85
C PRO A 17 12.95 10.40 -13.28
N ASN A 18 12.48 10.50 -14.52
CA ASN A 18 11.83 11.69 -15.07
C ASN A 18 10.30 11.70 -14.86
N ALA A 19 9.73 10.65 -14.28
CA ALA A 19 8.30 10.56 -14.05
C ALA A 19 7.85 11.51 -12.93
N PRO A 20 6.59 11.99 -12.96
CA PRO A 20 6.01 12.70 -11.83
C PRO A 20 6.04 11.84 -10.56
N GLU A 21 6.53 12.42 -9.46
CA GLU A 21 6.51 11.76 -8.15
C GLU A 21 5.07 11.46 -7.72
N ILE A 22 4.83 10.22 -7.28
CA ILE A 22 3.56 9.81 -6.67
C ILE A 22 3.61 10.13 -5.18
N ALA A 23 2.98 11.25 -4.78
CA ALA A 23 2.95 11.67 -3.39
C ALA A 23 2.02 10.81 -2.53
N PHE A 24 2.28 10.74 -1.21
CA PHE A 24 1.42 10.05 -0.25
C PHE A 24 -0.06 10.43 -0.39
N GLY A 25 -0.39 11.72 -0.50
CA GLY A 25 -1.76 12.18 -0.66
C GLY A 25 -2.45 11.60 -1.90
N GLN A 26 -1.76 11.56 -3.04
CA GLN A 26 -2.28 10.97 -4.27
C GLN A 26 -2.51 9.46 -4.11
N TRP A 27 -1.56 8.76 -3.48
CA TRP A 27 -1.71 7.32 -3.20
C TRP A 27 -2.91 7.03 -2.29
N VAL A 28 -3.13 7.84 -1.26
CA VAL A 28 -4.30 7.71 -0.38
C VAL A 28 -5.59 7.91 -1.16
N VAL A 29 -5.70 8.99 -1.94
CA VAL A 29 -6.90 9.27 -2.74
C VAL A 29 -7.17 8.15 -3.77
N PHE A 30 -6.12 7.55 -4.33
CA PHE A 30 -6.24 6.41 -5.23
C PHE A 30 -6.67 5.11 -4.53
N ALA A 31 -5.99 4.70 -3.46
CA ALA A 31 -6.12 3.36 -2.87
C ALA A 31 -7.13 3.26 -1.71
N LEU A 32 -7.48 4.38 -1.06
CA LEU A 32 -8.40 4.39 0.08
C LEU A 32 -9.83 3.96 -0.32
N PRO A 33 -10.40 4.39 -1.46
CA PRO A 33 -11.72 3.90 -1.89
C PRO A 33 -11.74 2.38 -2.06
N LEU A 34 -10.71 1.80 -2.69
CA LEU A 34 -10.57 0.35 -2.81
C LEU A 34 -10.54 -0.33 -1.44
N SER A 35 -9.83 0.24 -0.47
CA SER A 35 -9.72 -0.33 0.87
C SER A 35 -11.09 -0.44 1.57
N PHE A 36 -11.95 0.58 1.44
CA PHE A 36 -13.31 0.53 1.97
C PHE A 36 -14.20 -0.47 1.23
N ILE A 37 -14.09 -0.53 -0.09
CA ILE A 37 -14.82 -1.50 -0.92
C ILE A 37 -14.43 -2.92 -0.52
N MET A 38 -13.13 -3.20 -0.43
CA MET A 38 -12.61 -4.51 -0.03
C MET A 38 -13.00 -4.89 1.39
N LEU A 39 -12.99 -3.94 2.34
CA LEU A 39 -13.50 -4.19 3.69
C LEU A 39 -14.97 -4.61 3.66
N GLY A 40 -15.81 -3.91 2.90
CA GLY A 40 -17.21 -4.28 2.73
C GLY A 40 -17.38 -5.67 2.11
N ILE A 41 -16.63 -5.97 1.04
CA ILE A 41 -16.63 -7.28 0.39
C ILE A 41 -16.25 -8.40 1.35
N VAL A 42 -15.15 -8.23 2.09
CA VAL A 42 -14.68 -9.22 3.06
C VAL A 42 -15.76 -9.47 4.11
N LEU A 43 -16.37 -8.42 4.66
CA LEU A 43 -17.43 -8.56 5.65
C LEU A 43 -18.66 -9.29 5.09
N VAL A 44 -19.10 -8.95 3.88
CA VAL A 44 -20.25 -9.59 3.23
C VAL A 44 -19.95 -11.06 2.91
N VAL A 45 -18.80 -11.36 2.31
CA VAL A 45 -18.42 -12.74 1.96
C VAL A 45 -18.32 -13.61 3.21
N LEU A 46 -17.67 -13.12 4.28
CA LEU A 46 -17.56 -13.86 5.53
C LEU A 46 -18.94 -14.06 6.19
N HIS A 47 -19.80 -13.05 6.17
CA HIS A 47 -21.16 -13.16 6.73
C HIS A 47 -22.02 -14.19 5.99
N VAL A 48 -21.92 -14.24 4.66
CA VAL A 48 -22.69 -15.17 3.82
C VAL A 48 -22.15 -16.60 3.92
N LEU A 49 -20.82 -16.78 3.91
CA LEU A 49 -20.20 -18.12 3.96
C LEU A 49 -20.22 -18.73 5.37
N PHE A 50 -20.07 -17.90 6.40
CA PHE A 50 -19.96 -18.32 7.79
C PHE A 50 -20.96 -17.59 8.67
N PRO A 51 -22.28 -17.80 8.48
CA PRO A 51 -23.29 -17.20 9.31
C PRO A 51 -23.11 -17.63 10.78
N ALA A 52 -23.37 -16.71 11.71
CA ALA A 52 -23.28 -16.99 13.13
C ALA A 52 -24.39 -17.98 13.54
N ASN A 53 -24.04 -19.26 13.67
CA ASN A 53 -24.97 -20.36 13.97
C ASN A 53 -25.33 -20.50 15.47
N LYS A 54 -25.11 -19.47 16.30
CA LYS A 54 -25.41 -19.51 17.74
C LYS A 54 -26.31 -18.35 18.13
N GLU A 55 -27.14 -18.58 19.15
CA GLU A 55 -27.79 -17.50 19.90
C GLU A 55 -26.73 -16.48 20.27
N LEU A 56 -26.81 -15.30 19.65
CA LEU A 56 -25.91 -14.21 19.94
C LEU A 56 -26.14 -13.84 21.40
N GLU A 57 -25.11 -14.02 22.23
CA GLU A 57 -25.15 -13.53 23.60
C GLU A 57 -25.33 -12.01 23.54
N VAL A 58 -26.52 -11.54 23.91
CA VAL A 58 -26.82 -10.11 23.89
C VAL A 58 -26.04 -9.47 25.02
N LEU A 59 -24.86 -8.95 24.69
CA LEU A 59 -24.06 -8.17 25.61
C LEU A 59 -24.86 -6.91 25.99
N ASP A 60 -25.20 -6.80 27.26
CA ASP A 60 -25.87 -5.61 27.78
C ASP A 60 -24.97 -4.38 27.59
N LYS A 61 -25.58 -3.22 27.39
CA LYS A 61 -24.91 -1.92 27.33
C LYS A 61 -24.01 -1.69 28.55
N SER A 62 -24.35 -2.28 29.70
CA SER A 62 -23.53 -2.28 30.91
C SER A 62 -22.14 -2.89 30.70
N PHE A 63 -21.99 -3.94 29.87
CA PHE A 63 -20.71 -4.54 29.52
C PHE A 63 -19.80 -3.53 28.81
N PHE A 64 -20.31 -2.88 27.76
CA PHE A 64 -19.53 -1.88 27.00
C PHE A 64 -19.19 -0.67 27.86
N LYS A 65 -20.13 -0.22 28.69
CA LYS A 65 -19.91 0.91 29.58
C LYS A 65 -18.83 0.59 30.63
N LYS A 66 -18.84 -0.64 31.17
CA LYS A 66 -17.80 -1.11 32.09
C LYS A 66 -16.43 -1.13 31.42
N ASN A 67 -16.28 -1.79 30.26
CA ASN A 67 -15.01 -1.84 29.53
C ASN A 67 -14.50 -0.45 29.14
N TYR A 68 -15.39 0.46 28.72
CA TYR A 68 -15.02 1.85 28.42
C TYR A 68 -14.53 2.60 29.66
N HIS A 69 -15.18 2.41 30.81
CA HIS A 69 -14.71 2.99 32.07
C HIS A 69 -13.36 2.40 32.53
N GLU A 70 -13.10 1.12 32.26
CA GLU A 70 -11.82 0.45 32.58
C GLU A 70 -10.63 0.97 31.76
N LEU A 71 -10.86 1.54 30.56
CA LEU A 71 -9.80 2.21 29.78
C LEU A 71 -9.25 3.46 30.50
N GLY A 72 -10.05 4.08 31.37
CA GLY A 72 -9.71 5.35 32.02
C GLY A 72 -9.84 6.57 31.11
N PRO A 73 -9.60 7.78 31.66
CA PRO A 73 -9.58 9.01 30.85
C PRO A 73 -8.36 9.03 29.93
N ILE A 74 -8.52 9.67 28.76
CA ILE A 74 -7.41 9.87 27.81
C ILE A 74 -6.25 10.59 28.50
N SER A 75 -5.05 10.03 28.36
CA SER A 75 -3.87 10.60 29.01
C SER A 75 -3.37 11.84 28.25
N VAL A 76 -2.64 12.71 28.96
CA VAL A 76 -2.01 13.89 28.33
C VAL A 76 -1.01 13.45 27.25
N ASN A 77 -0.29 12.34 27.48
CA ASN A 77 0.64 11.77 26.50
C ASN A 77 -0.10 11.28 25.25
N GLU A 78 -1.23 10.59 25.40
CA GLU A 78 -2.07 10.17 24.26
C GLU A 78 -2.57 11.35 23.43
N ILE A 79 -3.01 12.44 24.08
CA ILE A 79 -3.40 13.66 23.37
C ILE A 79 -2.22 14.24 22.58
N ARG A 80 -1.03 14.33 23.19
CA ARG A 80 0.18 14.84 22.52
C ARG A 80 0.57 13.98 21.31
N VAL A 81 0.52 12.65 21.45
CA VAL A 81 0.77 11.71 20.35
C VAL A 81 -0.28 11.86 19.25
N LEU A 82 -1.56 11.99 19.61
CA LEU A 82 -2.65 12.21 18.65
C LEU A 82 -2.45 13.50 17.85
N TRP A 83 -2.04 14.59 18.52
CA TRP A 83 -1.72 15.86 17.85
C TRP A 83 -0.58 15.70 16.83
N LEU A 84 0.51 15.03 17.22
CA LEU A 84 1.63 14.77 16.31
C LEU A 84 1.22 13.87 15.14
N PHE A 85 0.38 12.86 15.39
CA PHE A 85 -0.14 11.98 14.36
C PHE A 85 -1.06 12.72 13.36
N VAL A 86 -2.00 13.52 13.85
CA VAL A 86 -2.87 14.33 12.98
C VAL A 86 -2.04 15.33 12.17
N THR A 87 -1.04 15.95 12.79
CA THR A 87 -0.11 16.86 12.12
C THR A 87 0.65 16.13 11.01
N LEU A 88 1.19 14.93 11.27
CA LEU A 88 1.85 14.09 10.27
C LEU A 88 0.94 13.82 9.07
N VAL A 89 -0.30 13.38 9.31
CA VAL A 89 -1.26 13.07 8.25
C VAL A 89 -1.58 14.31 7.41
N VAL A 90 -1.83 15.45 8.05
CA VAL A 90 -2.10 16.73 7.35
C VAL A 90 -0.89 17.13 6.50
N LEU A 91 0.32 17.06 7.05
CA LEU A 91 1.53 17.39 6.32
C LEU A 91 1.74 16.46 5.12
N TRP A 92 1.54 15.15 5.27
CA TRP A 92 1.67 14.21 4.14
C TRP A 92 0.60 14.38 3.07
N VAL A 93 -0.68 14.44 3.46
CA VAL A 93 -1.79 14.50 2.50
C VAL A 93 -1.72 15.76 1.67
N PHE A 94 -1.50 16.92 2.30
CA PHE A 94 -1.52 18.21 1.62
C PHE A 94 -0.15 18.69 1.13
N ARG A 95 0.88 17.81 1.13
CA ARG A 95 2.25 18.17 0.71
C ARG A 95 2.28 18.70 -0.71
N LYS A 96 1.85 17.87 -1.67
CA LYS A 96 1.77 18.21 -3.10
C LYS A 96 0.33 18.55 -3.51
N PRO A 97 0.14 19.29 -4.61
CA PRO A 97 -1.18 19.54 -5.14
C PRO A 97 -1.93 18.23 -5.40
N ILE A 98 -3.20 18.20 -5.00
CA ILE A 98 -4.11 17.09 -5.31
C ILE A 98 -5.07 17.59 -6.38
N MET A 99 -5.05 16.93 -7.53
CA MET A 99 -5.95 17.20 -8.65
C MET A 99 -7.06 16.15 -8.65
N ILE A 100 -8.31 16.59 -8.59
CA ILE A 100 -9.51 15.74 -8.68
C ILE A 100 -10.42 16.36 -9.75
N GLY A 101 -10.30 15.88 -10.98
CA GLY A 101 -10.93 16.53 -12.15
C GLY A 101 -10.48 17.99 -12.25
N ASP A 102 -11.44 18.91 -12.35
CA ASP A 102 -11.17 20.36 -12.44
C ASP A 102 -10.79 21.02 -11.10
N PHE A 103 -10.89 20.29 -9.98
CA PHE A 103 -10.57 20.83 -8.66
C PHE A 103 -9.10 20.60 -8.31
N VAL A 104 -8.37 21.69 -8.09
CA VAL A 104 -6.96 21.66 -7.65
C VAL A 104 -6.85 22.16 -6.21
N LEU A 105 -6.52 21.26 -5.30
CA LEU A 105 -6.15 21.63 -3.94
C LEU A 105 -4.66 21.98 -3.91
N PRO A 106 -4.26 23.22 -3.57
CA PRO A 106 -2.86 23.61 -3.57
C PRO A 106 -2.07 22.86 -2.48
N GLY A 107 -0.85 22.45 -2.82
CA GLY A 107 0.04 21.78 -1.88
C GLY A 107 0.91 22.77 -1.10
N TRP A 108 1.05 22.58 0.21
CA TRP A 108 1.80 23.52 1.05
C TRP A 108 3.32 23.52 0.75
N SER A 109 3.87 22.48 0.12
CA SER A 109 5.29 22.43 -0.24
C SER A 109 5.69 23.54 -1.22
N GLN A 110 4.75 24.11 -1.97
CA GLN A 110 4.97 25.21 -2.89
C GLN A 110 5.29 26.54 -2.19
N LEU A 111 5.07 26.63 -0.87
CA LEU A 111 5.43 27.79 -0.07
C LEU A 111 6.95 27.93 0.14
N PHE A 112 7.73 26.91 -0.20
CA PHE A 112 9.18 26.88 -0.02
C PHE A 112 9.90 27.05 -1.36
N GLU A 113 11.05 27.72 -1.34
CA GLU A 113 11.88 27.96 -2.55
C GLU A 113 12.44 26.67 -3.15
N THR A 114 12.65 25.64 -2.33
CA THR A 114 13.18 24.35 -2.76
C THR A 114 12.27 23.17 -2.35
N PRO A 115 11.10 23.00 -3.00
CA PRO A 115 10.13 21.96 -2.64
C PRO A 115 10.68 20.53 -2.80
N SER A 116 11.68 20.34 -3.66
CA SER A 116 12.29 19.04 -3.96
C SER A 116 12.98 18.36 -2.78
N PHE A 117 13.47 19.13 -1.80
CA PHE A 117 14.05 18.57 -0.58
C PHE A 117 12.99 18.14 0.44
N ILE A 118 11.73 18.56 0.27
CA ILE A 118 10.63 18.25 1.18
C ILE A 118 9.87 17.04 0.63
N ASN A 119 10.37 15.86 0.93
CA ASN A 119 9.72 14.60 0.59
C ASN A 119 8.93 13.98 1.76
N ASP A 120 8.16 12.92 1.49
CA ASP A 120 7.37 12.23 2.53
C ASP A 120 8.26 11.70 3.67
N GLY A 121 9.50 11.30 3.36
CA GLY A 121 10.49 10.89 4.37
C GLY A 121 10.95 12.03 5.27
N THR A 122 11.12 13.23 4.73
CA THR A 122 11.53 14.43 5.47
C THR A 122 10.49 14.79 6.54
N ILE A 123 9.21 14.75 6.17
CA ILE A 123 8.09 14.99 7.10
C ILE A 123 8.06 13.92 8.20
N ALA A 124 8.25 12.65 7.82
CA ALA A 124 8.26 11.54 8.78
C ALA A 124 9.36 11.69 9.83
N ILE A 125 10.59 12.02 9.39
CA ILE A 125 11.73 12.25 10.30
C ILE A 125 11.50 13.48 11.17
N PHE A 126 10.91 14.55 10.64
CA PHE A 126 10.56 15.73 11.42
C PHE A 126 9.60 15.40 12.57
N ILE A 127 8.50 14.68 12.30
CA ILE A 127 7.56 14.27 13.35
C ILE A 127 8.20 13.26 14.33
N ALA A 128 9.03 12.34 13.83
CA ALA A 128 9.76 11.41 14.68
C ALA A 128 10.69 12.16 15.65
N PHE A 129 11.38 13.20 15.18
CA PHE A 129 12.21 14.06 16.02
C PHE A 129 11.39 14.80 17.08
N LEU A 130 10.19 15.29 16.72
CA LEU A 130 9.28 15.92 17.68
C LEU A 130 8.84 14.95 18.79
N LEU A 131 8.67 13.66 18.51
CA LEU A 131 8.34 12.66 19.55
C LEU A 131 9.44 12.55 20.63
N PHE A 132 10.71 12.80 20.29
CA PHE A 132 11.81 12.82 21.26
C PHE A 132 11.92 14.15 22.02
N ILE A 133 11.38 15.25 21.47
CA ILE A 133 11.46 16.59 22.06
C ILE A 133 10.26 16.92 22.94
N VAL A 134 9.05 16.59 22.48
CA VAL A 134 7.83 16.90 23.23
C VAL A 134 7.88 16.14 24.55
N PRO A 135 7.82 16.83 25.70
CA PRO A 135 8.02 16.18 26.99
C PRO A 135 6.88 15.21 27.30
N SER A 136 7.17 14.18 28.11
CA SER A 136 6.18 13.35 28.79
C SER A 136 5.43 14.15 29.86
N SER A 137 4.26 13.67 30.27
CA SER A 137 3.48 14.20 31.41
C SER A 137 3.83 13.56 32.75
N GLU A 138 4.80 12.63 32.76
CA GLU A 138 5.28 11.98 33.97
C GLU A 138 5.98 12.97 34.92
N LYS A 139 5.55 12.99 36.18
CA LYS A 139 6.07 13.93 37.18
C LYS A 139 7.52 13.62 37.52
N GLY A 140 8.39 14.62 37.39
CA GLY A 140 9.81 14.51 37.74
C GLY A 140 10.68 13.92 36.63
N ASN A 141 10.10 13.60 35.47
CA ASN A 141 10.82 13.11 34.30
C ASN A 141 10.71 14.14 33.16
N SER A 142 11.84 14.60 32.63
CA SER A 142 11.90 15.54 31.48
C SER A 142 12.15 14.82 30.16
N GLU A 143 11.98 13.50 30.12
CA GLU A 143 12.09 12.72 28.89
C GLU A 143 11.01 13.09 27.86
N GLY A 144 11.32 12.84 26.59
CA GLY A 144 10.36 12.97 25.50
C GLY A 144 9.22 11.95 25.58
N LEU A 145 8.23 12.07 24.70
CA LEU A 145 7.15 11.09 24.55
C LEU A 145 7.67 9.69 24.22
N ILE A 146 8.80 9.61 23.52
CA ILE A 146 9.56 8.37 23.29
C ILE A 146 11.02 8.56 23.67
N THR A 147 11.67 7.45 24.05
CA THR A 147 13.09 7.39 24.39
C THR A 147 13.84 6.42 23.47
N TRP A 148 15.16 6.56 23.41
CA TRP A 148 16.03 5.81 22.48
C TRP A 148 15.81 4.29 22.41
N PRO A 149 15.45 3.58 23.51
CA PRO A 149 15.15 2.15 23.44
C PRO A 149 14.10 1.76 22.38
N ILE A 150 13.21 2.68 21.97
CA ILE A 150 12.23 2.43 20.91
C ILE A 150 12.87 2.05 19.57
N ILE A 151 14.07 2.55 19.29
CA ILE A 151 14.80 2.30 18.04
C ILE A 151 15.12 0.81 17.85
N THR A 152 15.28 0.06 18.94
CA THR A 152 15.50 -1.39 18.89
C THR A 152 14.25 -2.17 18.45
N LYS A 153 13.06 -1.56 18.54
CA LYS A 153 11.78 -2.14 18.10
C LYS A 153 11.49 -1.86 16.62
N ILE A 154 12.29 -1.03 15.95
CA ILE A 154 12.14 -0.78 14.52
C ILE A 154 12.50 -2.06 13.76
N PRO A 155 11.66 -2.51 12.80
CA PRO A 155 11.92 -3.72 12.03
C PRO A 155 13.01 -3.47 10.97
N TRP A 156 14.27 -3.38 11.39
CA TRP A 156 15.43 -3.11 10.51
C TRP A 156 15.56 -4.10 9.35
N GLY A 157 15.10 -5.34 9.52
CA GLY A 157 15.06 -6.33 8.44
C GLY A 157 14.22 -5.87 7.24
N ILE A 158 13.11 -5.15 7.47
CA ILE A 158 12.28 -4.60 6.38
C ILE A 158 13.03 -3.49 5.63
N VAL A 159 13.79 -2.66 6.36
CA VAL A 159 14.59 -1.58 5.75
C VAL A 159 15.71 -2.16 4.87
N LEU A 160 16.39 -3.20 5.35
CA LEU A 160 17.42 -3.90 4.56
C LEU A 160 16.80 -4.62 3.34
N LEU A 161 15.62 -5.21 3.50
CA LEU A 161 14.89 -5.86 2.42
C LEU A 161 14.54 -4.86 1.30
N PHE A 162 14.00 -3.69 1.65
CA PHE A 162 13.77 -2.60 0.68
C PHE A 162 15.05 -2.23 -0.07
N GLY A 163 16.17 -2.02 0.63
CA GLY A 163 17.44 -1.71 -0.01
C GLY A 163 17.90 -2.80 -0.99
N GLY A 164 17.75 -4.07 -0.61
CA GLY A 164 18.03 -5.21 -1.47
C GLY A 164 17.10 -5.27 -2.71
N GLY A 165 15.81 -5.04 -2.51
CA GLY A 165 14.82 -4.96 -3.59
C GLY A 165 15.08 -3.83 -4.58
N PHE A 166 15.52 -2.67 -4.10
CA PHE A 166 15.89 -1.55 -4.96
C PHE A 166 17.15 -1.84 -5.77
N ALA A 167 18.15 -2.48 -5.16
CA ALA A 167 19.34 -2.94 -5.87
C ALA A 167 18.98 -4.01 -6.92
N LEU A 168 18.06 -4.93 -6.59
CA LEU A 168 17.53 -5.93 -7.52
C LEU A 168 16.82 -5.27 -8.70
N ALA A 169 15.91 -4.33 -8.44
CA ALA A 169 15.19 -3.60 -9.48
C ALA A 169 16.15 -2.86 -10.42
N LYS A 170 17.17 -2.18 -9.89
CA LYS A 170 18.21 -1.55 -10.70
C LYS A 170 19.01 -2.58 -11.50
N GLY A 171 19.35 -3.71 -10.89
CA GLY A 171 20.02 -4.83 -11.56
C GLY A 171 19.21 -5.40 -12.74
N PHE A 172 17.88 -5.47 -12.65
CA PHE A 172 17.00 -5.91 -13.75
C PHE A 172 17.09 -4.99 -14.96
N ILE A 173 17.21 -3.69 -14.74
CA ILE A 173 17.39 -2.70 -15.80
C ILE A 173 18.82 -2.76 -16.36
N ASP A 174 19.82 -2.70 -15.49
CA ASP A 174 21.24 -2.62 -15.91
C ASP A 174 21.73 -3.90 -16.60
N SER A 175 21.17 -5.06 -16.25
CA SER A 175 21.48 -6.34 -16.90
C SER A 175 20.74 -6.56 -18.23
N GLY A 176 19.74 -5.73 -18.54
CA GLY A 176 18.83 -5.95 -19.67
C GLY A 176 17.80 -7.08 -19.45
N LEU A 177 17.72 -7.66 -18.26
CA LEU A 177 16.77 -8.74 -17.95
C LEU A 177 15.31 -8.28 -18.11
N ALA A 178 14.99 -7.06 -17.68
CA ALA A 178 13.64 -6.51 -17.83
C ALA A 178 13.22 -6.43 -19.32
N ALA A 179 14.13 -5.98 -20.20
CA ALA A 179 13.90 -5.93 -21.64
C ALA A 179 13.77 -7.34 -22.23
N PHE A 180 14.67 -8.26 -21.88
CA PHE A 180 14.60 -9.65 -22.33
C PHE A 180 13.26 -10.31 -22.00
N ILE A 181 12.77 -10.16 -20.76
CA ILE A 181 11.46 -10.72 -20.37
C ILE A 181 10.31 -10.00 -21.10
N GLY A 182 10.42 -8.67 -21.27
CA GLY A 182 9.47 -7.88 -22.05
C GLY A 182 9.29 -8.45 -23.47
N GLU A 183 10.40 -8.67 -24.19
CA GLU A 183 10.41 -9.25 -25.54
C GLU A 183 9.73 -10.63 -25.58
N GLN A 184 9.98 -11.50 -24.59
CA GLN A 184 9.33 -12.82 -24.52
C GLN A 184 7.81 -12.72 -24.32
N LEU A 185 7.33 -11.61 -23.76
CA LEU A 185 5.94 -11.35 -23.45
C LEU A 185 5.27 -10.39 -24.43
N VAL A 186 5.92 -10.03 -25.54
CA VAL A 186 5.37 -9.10 -26.55
C VAL A 186 3.99 -9.52 -27.08
N GLY A 187 3.73 -10.84 -27.13
CA GLY A 187 2.42 -11.39 -27.51
C GLY A 187 1.27 -10.96 -26.58
N ALA A 188 1.57 -10.55 -25.35
CA ALA A 188 0.59 -9.97 -24.44
C ALA A 188 0.02 -8.64 -24.97
N GLY A 189 0.75 -7.93 -25.84
CA GLY A 189 0.25 -6.72 -26.51
C GLY A 189 -0.97 -6.93 -27.40
N ALA A 190 -1.34 -8.19 -27.71
CA ALA A 190 -2.58 -8.51 -28.39
C ALA A 190 -3.83 -8.38 -27.48
N LEU A 191 -3.63 -8.33 -26.16
CA LEU A 191 -4.72 -8.13 -25.20
C LEU A 191 -5.11 -6.65 -25.14
N SER A 192 -6.38 -6.38 -24.81
CA SER A 192 -6.80 -5.02 -24.45
C SER A 192 -6.11 -4.56 -23.16
N GLU A 193 -6.02 -3.24 -22.94
CA GLU A 193 -5.45 -2.68 -21.70
C GLU A 193 -6.13 -3.28 -20.45
N MET A 194 -7.46 -3.38 -20.45
CA MET A 194 -8.20 -4.02 -19.35
C MET A 194 -7.85 -5.51 -19.19
N GLY A 195 -7.63 -6.23 -20.31
CA GLY A 195 -7.19 -7.62 -20.30
C GLY A 195 -5.78 -7.80 -19.74
N LEU A 196 -4.86 -6.88 -20.04
CA LEU A 196 -3.53 -6.82 -19.45
C LEU A 196 -3.59 -6.57 -17.95
N ILE A 197 -4.32 -5.52 -17.53
CA ILE A 197 -4.54 -5.19 -16.11
C ILE A 197 -5.10 -6.41 -15.37
N PHE A 198 -6.13 -7.06 -15.92
CA PHE A 198 -6.73 -8.26 -15.32
C PHE A 198 -5.71 -9.39 -15.17
N SER A 199 -4.90 -9.64 -16.21
CA SER A 199 -3.92 -10.72 -16.24
C SER A 199 -2.82 -10.51 -15.19
N VAL A 200 -2.23 -9.31 -15.13
CA VAL A 200 -1.17 -9.02 -14.15
C VAL A 200 -1.69 -8.95 -12.72
N THR A 201 -2.91 -8.45 -12.52
CA THR A 201 -3.58 -8.44 -11.21
C THR A 201 -3.84 -9.86 -10.72
N GLY A 202 -4.37 -10.72 -11.59
CA GLY A 202 -4.63 -12.12 -11.28
C GLY A 202 -3.34 -12.88 -10.97
N LEU A 203 -2.32 -12.75 -11.82
CA LEU A 203 -1.00 -13.35 -11.59
C LEU A 203 -0.45 -12.96 -10.23
N MET A 204 -0.45 -11.67 -9.92
CA MET A 204 0.11 -11.17 -8.66
C MET A 204 -0.70 -11.62 -7.44
N THR A 205 -2.03 -11.60 -7.53
CA THR A 205 -2.95 -12.01 -6.46
C THR A 205 -2.71 -13.47 -6.06
N PHE A 206 -2.55 -14.37 -7.03
CA PHE A 206 -2.30 -15.78 -6.73
C PHE A 206 -0.84 -16.07 -6.38
N LEU A 207 0.11 -15.34 -6.97
CA LEU A 207 1.53 -15.52 -6.64
C LEU A 207 1.82 -15.12 -5.19
N THR A 208 1.21 -14.02 -4.70
CA THR A 208 1.42 -13.52 -3.34
C THR A 208 0.86 -14.43 -2.24
N GLU A 209 0.05 -15.44 -2.59
CA GLU A 209 -0.45 -16.45 -1.65
C GLU A 209 0.63 -17.46 -1.23
N LEU A 210 1.66 -17.61 -2.06
CA LEU A 210 2.73 -18.61 -1.88
C LEU A 210 4.06 -17.97 -1.49
N THR A 211 4.14 -16.64 -1.51
CA THR A 211 5.38 -15.87 -1.46
C THR A 211 5.21 -14.63 -0.58
N SER A 212 6.32 -13.99 -0.19
CA SER A 212 6.24 -12.75 0.59
C SER A 212 5.73 -11.60 -0.28
N ASN A 213 4.65 -10.94 0.12
CA ASN A 213 4.05 -9.79 -0.57
C ASN A 213 5.09 -8.76 -1.05
N LEU A 214 6.06 -8.42 -0.20
CA LEU A 214 7.11 -7.47 -0.53
C LEU A 214 8.08 -8.02 -1.57
N ALA A 215 8.62 -9.22 -1.35
CA ALA A 215 9.59 -9.83 -2.27
C ALA A 215 8.97 -10.03 -3.67
N THR A 216 7.70 -10.42 -3.73
CA THR A 216 6.97 -10.58 -4.97
C THR A 216 6.78 -9.26 -5.69
N ALA A 217 6.47 -8.18 -4.95
CA ALA A 217 6.37 -6.85 -5.56
C ALA A 217 7.73 -6.39 -6.12
N GLU A 218 8.81 -6.56 -5.37
CA GLU A 218 10.17 -6.18 -5.78
C GLU A 218 10.64 -6.92 -7.04
N MET A 219 10.22 -8.18 -7.20
CA MET A 219 10.54 -8.98 -8.38
C MET A 219 9.63 -8.65 -9.59
N MET A 220 8.32 -8.51 -9.37
CA MET A 220 7.35 -8.40 -10.46
C MET A 220 7.25 -6.99 -11.04
N LEU A 221 7.49 -5.94 -10.25
CA LEU A 221 7.36 -4.55 -10.72
C LEU A 221 8.38 -4.17 -11.80
N PRO A 222 9.67 -4.54 -11.73
CA PRO A 222 10.60 -4.33 -12.84
C PRO A 222 10.21 -5.10 -14.11
N ILE A 223 9.67 -6.31 -13.97
CA ILE A 223 9.18 -7.11 -15.09
C ILE A 223 7.98 -6.44 -15.76
N ALA A 224 7.05 -5.92 -14.94
CA ALA A 224 5.90 -5.15 -15.39
C ALA A 224 6.31 -3.92 -16.21
N ALA A 225 7.32 -3.20 -15.71
CA ALA A 225 7.86 -2.05 -16.40
C ALA A 225 8.49 -2.44 -17.74
N GLY A 226 9.30 -3.50 -17.78
CA GLY A 226 9.87 -4.03 -19.01
C GLY A 226 8.81 -4.42 -20.04
N LEU A 227 7.76 -5.12 -19.62
CA LEU A 227 6.62 -5.46 -20.48
C LEU A 227 5.91 -4.22 -21.00
N ALA A 228 5.60 -3.25 -20.14
CA ALA A 228 4.91 -2.03 -20.55
C ALA A 228 5.69 -1.24 -21.60
N ASN A 229 7.02 -1.19 -21.45
CA ASN A 229 7.90 -0.56 -22.44
C ASN A 229 7.90 -1.35 -23.75
N GLU A 230 8.00 -2.68 -23.70
CA GLU A 230 8.01 -3.50 -24.92
C GLU A 230 6.72 -3.34 -25.74
N ILE A 231 5.56 -3.37 -25.07
CA ILE A 231 4.26 -3.25 -25.74
C ILE A 231 3.80 -1.79 -25.91
N GLN A 232 4.66 -0.82 -25.55
CA GLN A 232 4.44 0.61 -25.71
C GLN A 232 3.11 1.09 -25.07
N ILE A 233 2.92 0.81 -23.78
CA ILE A 233 1.80 1.35 -22.98
C ILE A 233 2.32 2.09 -21.74
N ASN A 234 1.45 2.86 -21.09
CA ASN A 234 1.80 3.52 -19.84
C ASN A 234 2.13 2.48 -18.73
N PRO A 235 3.35 2.48 -18.15
CA PRO A 235 3.77 1.51 -17.13
C PRO A 235 2.90 1.47 -15.88
N LEU A 236 2.26 2.60 -15.52
CA LEU A 236 1.38 2.68 -14.36
C LEU A 236 0.15 1.78 -14.50
N LEU A 237 -0.30 1.48 -15.73
CA LEU A 237 -1.40 0.55 -15.98
C LEU A 237 -1.07 -0.87 -15.48
N LEU A 238 0.20 -1.26 -15.44
CA LEU A 238 0.59 -2.58 -14.94
C LEU A 238 1.10 -2.52 -13.50
N MET A 239 1.91 -1.52 -13.16
CA MET A 239 2.58 -1.45 -11.87
C MET A 239 1.63 -1.11 -10.71
N LEU A 240 0.66 -0.20 -10.90
CA LEU A 240 -0.34 0.14 -9.88
C LEU A 240 -1.18 -1.07 -9.44
N PRO A 241 -1.85 -1.80 -10.35
CA PRO A 241 -2.69 -2.92 -9.95
C PRO A 241 -1.89 -4.08 -9.37
N MET A 242 -0.66 -4.35 -9.86
CA MET A 242 0.22 -5.35 -9.24
C MET A 242 0.60 -4.97 -7.81
N THR A 243 0.87 -3.70 -7.55
CA THR A 243 1.18 -3.24 -6.18
C THR A 243 0.02 -3.47 -5.22
N LEU A 244 -1.22 -3.17 -5.66
CA LEU A 244 -2.42 -3.43 -4.88
C LEU A 244 -2.67 -4.92 -4.68
N ALA A 245 -2.55 -5.70 -5.75
CA ALA A 245 -2.72 -7.16 -5.75
C ALA A 245 -1.71 -7.88 -4.85
N ALA A 246 -0.50 -7.34 -4.70
CA ALA A 246 0.53 -7.84 -3.78
C ALA A 246 0.04 -7.95 -2.33
N SER A 247 -0.99 -7.20 -1.96
CA SER A 247 -1.56 -7.21 -0.61
C SER A 247 -2.86 -8.01 -0.49
N MET A 248 -3.31 -8.64 -1.58
CA MET A 248 -4.53 -9.46 -1.62
C MET A 248 -4.21 -10.94 -1.36
N ALA A 249 -3.70 -11.22 -0.16
CA ALA A 249 -3.28 -12.55 0.28
C ALA A 249 -4.26 -13.11 1.33
N PHE A 250 -5.35 -13.73 0.86
CA PHE A 250 -6.49 -14.14 1.70
C PHE A 250 -6.66 -15.66 1.82
N MET A 251 -6.00 -16.50 1.02
CA MET A 251 -6.26 -17.94 0.95
C MET A 251 -5.47 -18.74 2.00
N PHE A 252 -4.16 -18.52 2.12
CA PHE A 252 -3.31 -19.39 2.96
C PHE A 252 -2.85 -18.75 4.27
N PRO A 253 -2.72 -19.55 5.36
CA PRO A 253 -2.18 -19.08 6.63
C PRO A 253 -0.75 -18.54 6.52
N VAL A 254 0.07 -19.16 5.67
CA VAL A 254 1.50 -18.83 5.52
C VAL A 254 1.73 -17.53 4.74
N ALA A 255 0.72 -17.05 3.99
CA ALA A 255 0.86 -15.91 3.11
C ALA A 255 1.18 -14.62 3.87
N THR A 256 0.55 -14.41 5.04
CA THR A 256 0.77 -13.21 5.87
C THR A 256 0.74 -13.50 7.36
N ALA A 257 1.42 -12.68 8.16
CA ALA A 257 1.42 -12.80 9.62
C ALA A 257 0.02 -12.71 10.25
N PRO A 258 -0.89 -11.80 9.82
CA PRO A 258 -2.27 -11.80 10.29
C PRO A 258 -3.00 -13.12 10.06
N ASN A 259 -2.87 -13.73 8.87
CA ASN A 259 -3.49 -15.02 8.57
C ASN A 259 -2.95 -16.13 9.49
N ALA A 260 -1.63 -16.16 9.71
CA ALA A 260 -0.99 -17.12 10.59
C ALA A 260 -1.44 -16.97 12.06
N ILE A 261 -1.58 -15.72 12.55
CA ILE A 261 -2.03 -15.44 13.93
C ILE A 261 -3.43 -16.01 14.18
N VAL A 262 -4.38 -15.74 13.28
CA VAL A 262 -5.77 -16.20 13.44
C VAL A 262 -5.86 -17.72 13.26
N PHE A 263 -5.12 -18.29 12.30
CA PHE A 263 -5.05 -19.75 12.12
C PHE A 263 -4.46 -20.45 13.35
N GLY A 264 -3.47 -19.83 14.02
CA GLY A 264 -2.87 -20.31 15.26
C GLY A 264 -3.83 -20.47 16.44
N SER A 265 -5.07 -19.95 16.33
CA SER A 265 -6.12 -20.19 17.33
C SER A 265 -6.62 -21.64 17.39
N GLY A 266 -6.34 -22.46 16.36
CA GLY A 266 -6.81 -23.84 16.26
C GLY A 266 -8.32 -23.98 15.99
N LYS A 267 -9.01 -22.86 15.70
CA LYS A 267 -10.46 -22.83 15.47
C LYS A 267 -10.87 -22.78 13.99
N LEU A 268 -9.91 -22.73 13.06
CA LEU A 268 -10.14 -22.60 11.63
C LEU A 268 -9.54 -23.79 10.88
N ALA A 269 -10.27 -24.32 9.90
CA ALA A 269 -9.69 -25.26 8.94
C ALA A 269 -9.07 -24.49 7.76
N ILE A 270 -7.97 -25.01 7.22
CA ILE A 270 -7.32 -24.44 6.02
C ILE A 270 -8.32 -24.35 4.86
N LYS A 271 -9.20 -25.35 4.71
CA LYS A 271 -10.23 -25.38 3.67
C LYS A 271 -11.16 -24.15 3.74
N ASP A 272 -11.55 -23.73 4.94
CA ASP A 272 -12.45 -22.58 5.12
C ASP A 272 -11.77 -21.29 4.67
N MET A 273 -10.49 -21.12 5.02
CA MET A 273 -9.67 -19.98 4.58
C MET A 273 -9.47 -19.97 3.07
N VAL A 274 -9.14 -21.11 2.46
CA VAL A 274 -8.92 -21.22 1.01
C VAL A 274 -10.19 -20.90 0.23
N VAL A 275 -11.35 -21.42 0.66
CA VAL A 275 -12.63 -21.17 -0.04
C VAL A 275 -13.01 -19.69 0.04
N ALA A 276 -12.98 -19.10 1.25
CA ALA A 276 -13.33 -17.70 1.41
C ALA A 276 -12.32 -16.77 0.73
N GLY A 277 -11.03 -17.05 0.93
CA GLY A 277 -9.94 -16.29 0.32
C GLY A 277 -9.98 -16.33 -1.20
N PHE A 278 -10.30 -17.47 -1.82
CA PHE A 278 -10.41 -17.57 -3.28
C PHE A 278 -11.54 -16.67 -3.81
N ILE A 279 -12.70 -16.66 -3.15
CA ILE A 279 -13.82 -15.78 -3.53
C ILE A 279 -13.43 -14.32 -3.38
N ILE A 280 -12.80 -13.95 -2.25
CA ILE A 280 -12.34 -12.59 -2.00
C ILE A 280 -11.29 -12.18 -3.02
N ASN A 281 -10.35 -13.05 -3.38
CA ASN A 281 -9.32 -12.80 -4.40
C ASN A 281 -9.92 -12.51 -5.78
N LEU A 282 -10.92 -13.30 -6.22
CA LEU A 282 -11.60 -13.05 -7.48
C LEU A 282 -12.30 -11.68 -7.50
N LEU A 283 -12.97 -11.33 -6.40
CA LEU A 283 -13.59 -10.00 -6.27
C LEU A 283 -12.52 -8.90 -6.22
N ALA A 284 -11.42 -9.11 -5.49
CA ALA A 284 -10.31 -8.17 -5.41
C ALA A 284 -9.74 -7.87 -6.80
N ILE A 285 -9.53 -8.89 -7.64
CA ILE A 285 -9.06 -8.73 -9.01
C ILE A 285 -10.01 -7.81 -9.79
N ILE A 286 -11.32 -8.06 -9.73
CA ILE A 286 -12.34 -7.26 -10.43
C ILE A 286 -12.30 -5.79 -9.97
N PHE A 287 -12.28 -5.54 -8.66
CA PHE A 287 -12.28 -4.18 -8.12
C PHE A 287 -10.95 -3.45 -8.33
N ILE A 288 -9.81 -4.14 -8.29
CA ILE A 288 -8.51 -3.58 -8.64
C ILE A 288 -8.47 -3.18 -10.12
N VAL A 289 -8.98 -4.02 -11.01
CA VAL A 289 -9.07 -3.71 -12.45
C VAL A 289 -9.95 -2.48 -12.66
N MET A 290 -11.15 -2.46 -12.08
CA MET A 290 -12.07 -1.33 -12.21
C MET A 290 -11.48 -0.04 -11.65
N ILE A 291 -10.90 -0.05 -10.45
CA ILE A 291 -10.35 1.18 -9.87
C ILE A 291 -9.12 1.65 -10.63
N THR A 292 -8.27 0.75 -11.11
CA THR A 292 -7.10 1.14 -11.92
C THR A 292 -7.53 1.78 -13.23
N TYR A 293 -8.49 1.15 -13.93
CA TYR A 293 -8.90 1.59 -15.26
C TYR A 293 -9.81 2.82 -15.27
N PHE A 294 -10.70 2.99 -14.28
CA PHE A 294 -11.65 4.12 -14.24
C PHE A 294 -11.23 5.26 -13.32
N TRP A 295 -10.50 4.98 -12.23
CA TRP A 295 -10.10 6.00 -11.26
C TRP A 295 -8.61 6.32 -11.33
N GLY A 296 -7.76 5.29 -11.50
CA GLY A 296 -6.32 5.45 -11.63
C GLY A 296 -5.93 6.24 -12.88
N THR A 297 -6.62 6.00 -14.01
CA THR A 297 -6.36 6.72 -15.26
C THR A 297 -6.60 8.22 -15.11
N GLU A 298 -7.70 8.63 -14.49
CA GLU A 298 -7.99 10.04 -14.20
C GLU A 298 -6.99 10.63 -13.19
N MET A 299 -6.77 9.94 -12.06
CA MET A 299 -5.91 10.41 -10.97
C MET A 299 -4.44 10.59 -11.37
N PHE A 300 -3.95 9.76 -12.28
CA PHE A 300 -2.56 9.79 -12.75
C PHE A 300 -2.43 10.33 -14.18
N SER A 301 -3.51 10.88 -14.74
CA SER A 301 -3.56 11.43 -16.11
C SER A 301 -3.02 10.47 -17.16
N ILE A 302 -3.44 9.21 -17.08
CA ILE A 302 -3.07 8.15 -18.02
C ILE A 302 -4.01 8.21 -19.22
N GLU A 303 -3.46 8.58 -20.37
CA GLU A 303 -4.15 8.52 -21.65
C GLU A 303 -4.02 7.10 -22.25
N SER A 304 -5.16 6.50 -22.61
CA SER A 304 -5.21 5.17 -23.21
C SER A 304 -4.49 5.15 -24.56
N GLY A 305 -3.64 4.15 -24.78
CA GLY A 305 -2.83 4.02 -26.00
C GLY A 305 -1.70 5.05 -26.14
N VAL A 306 -1.44 5.89 -25.13
CA VAL A 306 -0.37 6.89 -25.17
C VAL A 306 0.73 6.54 -24.17
N VAL A 307 1.94 6.36 -24.67
CA VAL A 307 3.14 6.27 -23.83
C VAL A 307 3.55 7.68 -23.41
N PRO A 308 3.64 7.98 -22.10
CA PRO A 308 4.06 9.29 -21.65
C PRO A 308 5.54 9.53 -21.96
N GLU A 309 5.93 10.79 -22.23
CA GLU A 309 7.31 11.15 -22.59
C GLU A 309 8.36 10.67 -21.58
N TRP A 310 8.04 10.70 -20.29
CA TRP A 310 8.94 10.23 -19.23
C TRP A 310 9.20 8.71 -19.27
N ALA A 311 8.37 7.93 -19.97
CA ALA A 311 8.53 6.48 -20.13
C ALA A 311 9.27 6.09 -21.42
N LYS A 312 9.39 6.99 -22.40
CA LYS A 312 9.98 6.70 -23.72
C LYS A 312 11.51 6.57 -23.73
N THR A 313 12.16 6.76 -22.59
CA THR A 313 13.63 6.86 -22.47
C THR A 313 14.33 5.56 -22.07
N LEU A 314 13.61 4.45 -22.01
CA LEU A 314 14.15 3.10 -21.77
C LEU A 314 14.18 2.28 -23.06
#